data_AF-A0A1G1L630-F1
#
_entry.id   AF-A0A1G1L630-F1
#
_cell.length_a   1.000
_cell.length_b   1.000
_cell.length_c   1.000
_cell.angle_alpha   90.00
_cell.angle_beta   90.00
_cell.angle_gamma   90.00
#
_symmetry.space_group_name_H-M   'P 1'
#
loop_
_entity.id
_entity.type
_entity.pdbx_description
1 polymer ?
#
loop_
_entity_poly.entity_id
_entity_poly.type
_entity_poly.pdbx_seq_one_letter_code
_entity_poly.pdbx_strand_id
1 'polypeptide(L)'
;MRKIKLTKEERTIEESLEHFVPIDKQGYDQIVHAIAARKKDAVLNIRVNSHDLASIKHRAQQLGIRYQTFISEVIHRIAQAH
;
A
#
# COMPACT_ATOMS: atom_id res chain seq x y z
N MET A 1 12.34 -41.41 -1.87
CA MET A 1 11.84 -40.11 -1.37
C MET A 1 10.85 -39.57 -2.39
N ARG A 2 9.59 -39.29 -2.01
CA ARG A 2 8.59 -38.70 -2.93
C ARG A 2 9.05 -37.29 -3.29
N LYS A 3 9.18 -36.99 -4.58
CA LYS A 3 9.42 -35.61 -5.07
C LYS A 3 8.19 -34.77 -4.75
N ILE A 4 8.28 -33.92 -3.73
CA ILE A 4 7.26 -32.91 -3.44
C ILE A 4 7.27 -31.95 -4.64
N LYS A 5 6.15 -31.84 -5.34
CA LYS A 5 5.98 -30.84 -6.40
C LYS A 5 5.50 -29.56 -5.75
N LEU A 6 6.37 -28.56 -5.71
CA LEU A 6 6.03 -27.22 -5.24
C LEU A 6 4.95 -26.62 -6.14
N THR A 7 4.00 -25.91 -5.54
CA THR A 7 3.07 -25.06 -6.28
C THR A 7 3.79 -23.84 -6.86
N LYS A 8 3.11 -23.06 -7.71
CA LYS A 8 3.70 -21.86 -8.32
C LYS A 8 4.06 -20.82 -7.25
N GLU A 9 3.23 -20.72 -6.22
CA GLU A 9 3.39 -19.81 -5.10
C GLU A 9 4.59 -20.22 -4.23
N GLU A 10 4.70 -21.50 -3.89
CA GLU A 10 5.82 -22.04 -3.10
C GLU A 10 7.16 -21.86 -3.83
N ARG A 11 7.19 -22.10 -5.14
CA ARG A 11 8.38 -21.88 -5.96
C ARG A 11 8.78 -20.40 -6.02
N THR A 12 7.81 -19.50 -6.09
CA THR A 12 8.10 -18.05 -6.08
C THR A 12 8.67 -17.61 -4.72
N ILE A 13 8.20 -18.19 -3.63
CA ILE A 13 8.74 -17.94 -2.28
C ILE A 13 10.17 -18.47 -2.17
N GLU A 14 10.45 -19.67 -2.69
CA GLU A 14 11.79 -20.26 -2.70
C GLU A 14 12.78 -19.44 -3.54
N GLU A 15 12.39 -19.01 -4.73
CA GLU A 15 13.21 -18.18 -5.63
C GLU A 15 13.45 -16.77 -5.07
N SER A 16 12.52 -16.24 -4.25
CA SER A 16 12.67 -14.93 -3.60
C SER A 16 13.33 -15.00 -2.22
N LEU A 17 13.64 -16.20 -1.72
CA LEU A 17 14.14 -16.41 -0.35
C LEU A 17 15.40 -15.57 -0.04
N GLU A 18 16.30 -15.47 -1.01
CA GLU A 18 17.58 -14.75 -0.89
C GLU A 18 17.41 -13.22 -0.69
N HIS A 19 16.22 -12.68 -0.99
CA HIS A 19 15.93 -11.24 -0.89
C HIS A 19 15.31 -10.85 0.46
N PHE A 20 14.95 -11.81 1.31
CA PHE A 20 14.37 -11.52 2.62
C PHE A 20 15.47 -11.33 3.66
N VAL A 21 15.42 -10.19 4.35
CA VAL A 21 16.32 -9.91 5.47
C VAL A 21 15.60 -10.28 6.78
N PRO A 22 16.24 -11.01 7.70
CA PRO A 22 15.67 -11.27 9.01
C PRO A 22 15.51 -9.95 9.76
N ILE A 23 14.28 -9.66 10.18
CA ILE A 23 13.93 -8.50 11.00
C ILE A 23 13.67 -8.95 12.44
N ASP A 24 13.95 -8.08 13.39
CA ASP A 24 13.60 -8.29 14.78
C ASP A 24 12.07 -8.25 14.99
N LYS A 25 11.61 -8.78 16.13
CA LYS A 25 10.17 -8.83 16.43
C LYS A 25 9.54 -7.43 16.45
N GLN A 26 10.28 -6.43 16.95
CA GLN A 26 9.79 -5.06 17.01
C GLN A 26 9.64 -4.44 15.62
N GLY A 27 10.62 -4.61 14.74
CA GLY A 27 10.52 -4.15 13.36
C GLY A 27 9.44 -4.88 12.57
N TYR A 28 9.25 -6.18 12.83
CA TYR A 28 8.14 -6.94 12.24
C TYR A 28 6.79 -6.34 12.65
N ASP A 29 6.56 -6.13 13.94
CA ASP A 29 5.31 -5.58 14.46
C ASP A 29 5.04 -4.18 13.89
N GLN A 30 6.08 -3.34 13.75
CA GLN A 30 5.96 -2.02 13.12
C GLN A 30 5.52 -2.12 11.65
N ILE A 31 6.10 -3.03 10.87
CA ILE A 31 5.72 -3.23 9.46
C ILE A 31 4.29 -3.75 9.38
N VAL A 32 3.92 -4.74 10.19
CA VAL A 32 2.56 -5.29 10.23
C VAL A 32 1.55 -4.21 10.59
N HIS A 33 1.82 -3.40 11.61
CA HIS A 33 0.97 -2.29 11.99
C HIS A 33 0.84 -1.24 10.87
N ALA A 34 1.95 -0.90 10.19
CA ALA A 34 1.91 0.05 9.07
C ALA A 34 1.09 -0.48 7.88
N ILE A 35 1.19 -1.77 7.58
CA ILE A 35 0.40 -2.42 6.52
C ILE A 35 -1.08 -2.46 6.92
N ALA A 36 -1.39 -2.85 8.16
CA ALA A 36 -2.74 -2.90 8.67
C ALA A 36 -3.41 -1.52 8.70
N ALA A 37 -2.68 -0.48 9.12
CA ALA A 37 -3.17 0.90 9.14
C ALA A 37 -3.45 1.47 7.74
N ARG A 38 -2.81 0.92 6.70
CA ARG A 38 -3.03 1.29 5.29
C ARG A 38 -4.08 0.43 4.58
N LYS A 39 -4.68 -0.54 5.27
CA LYS A 39 -5.72 -1.39 4.70
C LYS A 39 -6.93 -0.53 4.32
N LYS A 40 -7.29 -0.57 3.04
CA LYS A 40 -8.46 0.15 2.50
C LYS A 40 -9.69 -0.75 2.64
N ASP A 41 -10.38 -0.65 3.76
CA ASP A 41 -11.55 -1.46 4.11
C ASP A 41 -12.88 -0.69 4.03
N ALA A 42 -12.84 0.65 3.97
CA ALA A 42 -14.00 1.51 3.81
C ALA A 42 -14.01 2.27 2.48
N VAL A 43 -15.21 2.46 1.91
CA VAL A 43 -15.43 3.26 0.69
C VAL A 43 -16.02 4.61 1.05
N LEU A 44 -15.42 5.69 0.55
CA LEU A 44 -15.85 7.06 0.75
C LEU A 44 -16.31 7.68 -0.57
N ASN A 45 -17.59 8.03 -0.67
CA ASN A 45 -18.18 8.69 -1.84
C ASN A 45 -18.31 10.19 -1.58
N ILE A 46 -17.60 11.03 -2.34
CA ILE A 46 -17.60 12.49 -2.19
C ILE A 46 -17.93 13.15 -3.53
N ARG A 47 -18.77 14.19 -3.51
CA ARG A 47 -18.95 15.09 -4.65
C ARG A 47 -17.97 16.26 -4.54
N VAL A 48 -17.28 16.54 -5.64
CA VAL A 48 -16.37 17.69 -5.77
C VAL A 48 -16.71 18.41 -7.07
N ASN A 49 -16.40 19.71 -7.13
CA ASN A 49 -16.56 20.45 -8.38
C ASN A 49 -15.51 19.99 -9.41
N SER A 50 -15.78 20.28 -10.69
CA SER A 50 -14.92 19.85 -11.81
C SER A 50 -13.55 20.55 -11.82
N HIS A 51 -13.51 21.82 -11.38
CA HIS A 51 -12.30 22.63 -11.33
C HIS A 51 -11.27 22.08 -10.32
N ASP A 52 -11.72 21.71 -9.12
CA ASP A 52 -10.89 21.15 -8.07
C ASP A 52 -10.43 19.75 -8.44
N LEU A 53 -11.30 18.94 -9.05
CA LEU A 53 -10.91 17.63 -9.57
C LEU A 53 -9.79 17.74 -10.62
N ALA A 54 -9.86 18.73 -11.52
CA ALA A 54 -8.81 18.98 -12.50
C ALA A 54 -7.49 19.40 -11.83
N SER A 55 -7.56 20.30 -10.85
CA SER A 55 -6.40 20.77 -10.08
C SER A 55 -5.73 19.64 -9.29
N ILE A 56 -6.52 18.76 -8.68
CA ILE A 56 -6.03 17.58 -7.94
C ILE A 56 -5.33 16.61 -8.89
N LYS A 57 -5.94 16.34 -10.06
CA LYS A 57 -5.33 15.47 -11.08
C LYS A 57 -3.99 16.04 -11.56
N HIS A 58 -3.93 17.35 -11.79
CA HIS A 58 -2.70 17.99 -12.21
C HIS A 58 -1.59 17.85 -11.15
N ARG A 59 -1.89 18.13 -9.88
CA ARG A 59 -0.93 17.95 -8.78
C ARG A 59 -0.45 16.51 -8.65
N ALA A 60 -1.35 15.53 -8.74
CA ALA A 60 -0.99 14.12 -8.68
C ALA A 60 -0.09 13.70 -9.85
N GLN A 61 -0.35 14.24 -11.06
CA GLN A 61 0.48 14.01 -12.24
C GLN A 61 1.89 14.57 -12.06
N GLN A 62 2.03 15.77 -11.50
CA GLN A 62 3.36 16.36 -11.20
C GLN A 62 4.15 15.52 -10.19
N LEU A 63 3.46 14.84 -9.27
CA LEU A 63 4.05 13.92 -8.31
C LEU A 63 4.25 12.50 -8.88
N GLY A 64 3.85 12.23 -10.12
CA GLY A 64 3.98 10.91 -10.75
C GLY A 64 3.08 9.83 -10.14
N ILE A 65 2.00 10.22 -9.44
CA ILE A 65 1.09 9.29 -8.77
C ILE A 65 -0.34 9.41 -9.26
N ARG A 66 -1.15 8.36 -9.07
CA ARG A 66 -2.58 8.40 -9.37
C ARG A 66 -3.29 9.40 -8.45
N TYR A 67 -4.24 10.16 -8.99
CA TYR A 67 -4.99 11.16 -8.21
C TYR A 67 -5.76 10.54 -7.04
N GLN A 68 -6.24 9.30 -7.17
CA GLN A 68 -6.89 8.58 -6.07
C GLN A 68 -5.91 8.26 -4.94
N THR A 69 -4.66 7.91 -5.27
CA THR A 69 -3.60 7.69 -4.28
C THR A 69 -3.29 8.99 -3.56
N PHE A 70 -3.14 10.09 -4.31
CA PHE A 70 -2.92 11.42 -3.72
C PHE A 70 -4.03 11.81 -2.74
N ILE A 71 -5.30 11.65 -3.13
CA ILE A 71 -6.45 11.94 -2.26
C ILE A 71 -6.42 11.05 -1.00
N SER A 72 -6.15 9.75 -1.17
CA SER A 72 -6.07 8.81 -0.05
C SER A 72 -5.00 9.20 0.96
N GLU A 73 -3.82 9.62 0.49
CA GLU A 73 -2.70 10.05 1.35
C GLU A 73 -3.01 11.36 2.10
N VAL A 74 -3.68 12.32 1.44
CA VAL A 74 -4.10 13.56 2.10
C VAL A 74 -5.09 13.27 3.23
N ILE A 75 -6.10 12.42 2.98
CA ILE A 75 -7.07 12.01 4.01
C ILE A 75 -6.37 11.30 5.17
N HIS A 76 -5.45 10.37 4.86
CA HIS A 76 -4.70 9.64 5.87
C HIS A 76 -3.87 10.56 6.76
N ARG A 77 -3.15 11.53 6.17
CA ARG A 77 -2.37 12.52 6.91
C ARG A 77 -3.25 13.37 7.83
N ILE A 78 -4.43 13.78 7.36
CA ILE A 78 -5.37 14.55 8.18
C ILE A 78 -5.88 13.71 9.35
N ALA A 79 -6.21 12.43 9.12
CA ALA A 79 -6.71 11.53 10.17
C ALA A 79 -5.66 11.20 11.24
N GLN A 80 -4.37 11.18 10.88
CA GLN A 80 -3.26 10.90 11.80
C GLN A 80 -2.66 12.15 12.48
N ALA A 81 -3.07 13.36 12.10
CA ALA A 81 -2.52 14.60 12.62
C ALA A 81 -3.07 15.01 14.01
N HIS A 82 -3.37 14.04 14.88
CA HIS A 82 -3.84 14.24 16.25
C HIS A 82 -2.81 13.77 17.27
#